data_AF-A0A251WEB8-F1
#
_entry.id   AF-A0A251WEB8-F1
#
_cell.length_a   1.000
_cell.length_b   1.000
_cell.length_c   1.000
_cell.angle_alpha   90.00
_cell.angle_beta   90.00
_cell.angle_gamma   90.00
#
_symmetry.space_group_name_H-M   'P 1'
#
loop_
_entity.id
_entity.type
_entity.pdbx_description
1 polymer ?
#
loop_
_entity_poly.entity_id
_entity_poly.type
_entity_poly.pdbx_seq_one_letter_code
_entity_poly.pdbx_strand_id
1 'polypeptide(L)' 'MTIKKGAMVKAIREKLENSVEAQASDRRFPPYLFETPGEVLDIRGDYAFIKFGIVPTPNIWLRIDQLEAFSG' A
#
# COMPACT_ATOMS: atom_id res chain seq x y z
N MET A 1 -13.02 7.84 2.99
CA MET A 1 -12.14 8.79 2.27
C MET A 1 -11.73 8.11 0.98
N THR A 2 -11.93 8.74 -0.17
CA THR A 2 -11.68 8.11 -1.48
C THR A 2 -10.22 8.27 -1.87
N ILE A 3 -9.49 7.16 -1.99
CA ILE A 3 -8.11 7.16 -2.49
C ILE A 3 -8.15 7.46 -3.99
N LYS A 4 -7.29 8.38 -4.44
CA LYS A 4 -7.18 8.80 -5.84
C LYS A 4 -5.73 8.72 -6.30
N LYS A 5 -5.52 8.68 -7.61
CA LYS A 5 -4.18 8.80 -8.21
C LYS A 5 -3.48 10.07 -7.71
N GLY A 6 -2.19 9.95 -7.38
CA GLY A 6 -1.36 10.99 -6.78
C GLY A 6 -1.57 11.19 -5.28
N ALA A 7 -2.44 10.43 -4.63
CA ALA A 7 -2.57 10.46 -3.18
C ALA A 7 -1.35 9.79 -2.51
N MET A 8 -0.96 10.32 -1.35
CA MET A 8 0.01 9.70 -0.46
C MET A 8 -0.71 8.79 0.53
N VAL A 9 -0.28 7.54 0.62
CA VAL A 9 -0.93 6.50 1.42
C VAL A 9 0.11 5.68 2.19
N LYS A 10 -0.36 4.94 3.20
CA LYS A 10 0.36 3.82 3.82
C LYS A 10 -0.56 2.61 3.92
N ALA A 11 0.04 1.42 4.02
CA ALA A 11 -0.70 0.20 4.27
C ALA A 11 -1.17 0.14 5.73
N ILE A 12 -2.31 -0.49 5.95
CA ILE A 12 -2.85 -0.83 7.27
C ILE A 12 -2.42 -2.26 7.59
N ARG A 13 -1.56 -2.43 8.59
CA ARG A 13 -0.97 -3.73 8.97
C ARG A 13 -2.01 -4.83 9.16
N GLU A 14 -3.03 -4.57 9.97
CA GLU A 14 -4.06 -5.56 10.34
C GLU A 14 -4.85 -6.08 9.14
N LYS A 15 -5.06 -5.21 8.13
CA LYS A 15 -5.80 -5.56 6.91
C LYS A 15 -4.92 -6.25 5.88
N LEU A 16 -3.62 -5.96 5.88
CA LEU A 16 -2.68 -6.62 5.00
C LEU A 16 -2.36 -8.04 5.50
N GLU A 17 -2.14 -8.24 6.80
CA GLU A 17 -1.75 -9.54 7.39
C GLU A 17 -2.79 -10.66 7.22
N ASN A 18 -4.08 -10.32 7.11
CA ASN A 18 -5.18 -11.28 6.93
C ASN A 18 -5.66 -11.40 5.48
N SER A 19 -4.89 -10.87 4.52
CA SER A 19 -5.30 -10.77 3.13
C SER A 19 -4.78 -11.89 2.22
N VAL A 20 -5.32 -11.98 1.01
CA VAL A 20 -4.79 -12.87 -0.04
C VAL A 20 -3.41 -12.40 -0.48
N GLU A 21 -3.15 -11.09 -0.47
CA GLU A 21 -1.86 -10.49 -0.80
C GLU A 21 -0.76 -10.91 0.20
N ALA A 22 -1.12 -11.22 1.45
CA ALA A 22 -0.19 -11.81 2.43
C ALA A 22 0.20 -13.25 2.11
N GLN A 23 -0.63 -14.02 1.40
CA GLN A 23 -0.25 -15.37 0.95
C GLN A 23 0.76 -15.33 -0.20
N ALA A 24 0.76 -14.25 -0.98
CA ALA A 24 1.72 -14.04 -2.08
C ALA A 24 3.08 -13.49 -1.60
N SER A 25 3.17 -13.04 -0.35
CA SER A 25 4.33 -12.36 0.22
C SER A 25 4.92 -13.13 1.40
N ASP A 26 6.11 -12.72 1.86
CA ASP A 26 6.60 -13.15 3.17
C ASP A 26 5.70 -12.58 4.28
N ARG A 27 5.49 -13.35 5.35
CA ARG A 27 4.68 -12.94 6.53
C ARG A 27 5.32 -11.76 7.28
N ARG A 28 6.61 -11.51 7.09
CA ARG A 28 7.34 -10.38 7.69
C ARG A 28 7.32 -9.19 6.74
N PHE A 29 6.25 -8.40 6.82
CA PHE A 29 6.15 -7.19 6.02
C PHE A 29 7.19 -6.13 6.42
N PRO A 30 7.91 -5.54 5.45
CA PRO A 30 8.86 -4.46 5.72
C PRO A 30 8.19 -3.23 6.37
N PRO A 31 8.85 -2.55 7.33
CA PRO A 31 8.28 -1.39 8.02
C PRO A 31 7.87 -0.24 7.09
N TYR A 32 8.58 -0.08 5.96
CA TYR A 32 8.35 1.03 5.04
C TYR A 32 6.92 1.09 4.50
N LEU A 33 6.23 -0.04 4.39
CA LEU A 33 4.84 -0.10 3.91
C LEU A 33 3.87 0.63 4.86
N PHE A 34 4.22 0.71 6.14
CA PHE A 34 3.36 1.22 7.20
C PHE A 34 3.82 2.58 7.73
N GLU A 35 5.11 2.87 7.64
CA GLU A 35 5.73 4.03 8.29
C GLU A 35 6.10 5.16 7.30
N THR A 36 6.10 4.89 6.00
CA THR A 36 6.53 5.86 4.98
C THR A 36 5.44 6.16 3.96
N PRO A 37 5.44 7.36 3.33
CA PRO A 37 4.47 7.68 2.30
C PRO A 37 4.74 6.87 1.02
N GLY A 38 3.69 6.24 0.50
CA GLY A 38 3.64 5.66 -0.84
C GLY A 38 2.74 6.48 -1.76
N GLU A 39 3.17 6.70 -3.00
CA GLU A 39 2.40 7.43 -4.00
C GLU A 39 1.53 6.47 -4.81
N VAL A 40 0.22 6.77 -4.94
CA VAL A 40 -0.68 6.02 -5.82
C VAL A 40 -0.47 6.43 -7.28
N LEU A 41 0.09 5.54 -8.09
CA LEU A 41 0.37 5.77 -9.51
C LEU A 41 -0.79 5.42 -10.44
N ASP A 42 -1.58 4.40 -10.09
CA ASP A 42 -2.74 3.94 -10.87
C ASP A 42 -3.81 3.32 -9.97
N ILE A 43 -5.05 3.27 -10.45
CA ILE A 43 -6.17 2.61 -9.76
C ILE A 43 -6.93 1.77 -10.79
N ARG A 44 -7.16 0.49 -10.45
CA ARG A 44 -7.93 -0.44 -11.28
C ARG A 44 -8.90 -1.22 -10.41
N GLY A 45 -10.19 -0.90 -10.55
CA GLY A 45 -11.23 -1.46 -9.68
C GLY A 45 -10.92 -1.18 -8.21
N ASP A 46 -10.83 -2.23 -7.41
CA ASP A 46 -10.58 -2.15 -5.97
C ASP A 46 -9.09 -2.13 -5.60
N TYR A 47 -8.19 -2.01 -6.58
CA TYR A 47 -6.75 -2.06 -6.38
C TYR A 47 -6.06 -0.76 -6.76
N ALA A 48 -5.03 -0.41 -6.00
CA ALA A 48 -4.16 0.73 -6.24
C ALA A 48 -2.72 0.26 -6.48
N PHE A 49 -2.07 0.85 -7.47
CA PHE A 49 -0.65 0.63 -7.77
C PHE A 49 0.18 1.70 -7.08
N ILE A 50 1.06 1.28 -6.17
CA ILE A 50 1.73 2.18 -5.22
C ILE A 50 3.23 2.10 -5.40
N LYS A 51 3.87 3.26 -5.41
CA LYS A 51 5.32 3.40 -5.35
C LYS A 51 5.75 3.87 -3.96
N PHE A 52 6.50 3.03 -3.27
CA PHE A 52 7.17 3.42 -2.02
C PHE A 52 8.55 3.97 -2.35
N GLY A 53 8.81 5.24 -2.02
CA GLY A 53 10.01 5.95 -2.46
C GLY A 53 11.25 5.80 -1.57
N ILE A 54 11.09 5.23 -0.36
CA ILE A 54 12.18 5.12 0.62
C ILE A 54 13.17 4.00 0.30
N VAL A 55 12.71 2.94 -0.38
CA VAL A 55 13.51 1.79 -0.80
C VAL A 55 13.36 1.59 -2.32
N PRO A 56 14.42 1.16 -3.03
CA PRO A 56 14.36 0.93 -4.48
C PRO A 56 13.68 -0.42 -4.79
N THR A 57 12.46 -0.62 -4.31
CA THR A 57 11.66 -1.82 -4.58
C THR A 57 10.70 -1.60 -5.75
N PRO A 58 10.29 -2.66 -6.45
CA PRO A 58 9.18 -2.58 -7.39
C PRO A 58 7.92 -2.01 -6.75
N ASN A 59 7.10 -1.38 -7.58
CA ASN A 59 5.78 -0.91 -7.17
C ASN A 59 4.85 -2.10 -6.86
N ILE A 60 3.91 -1.89 -5.96
CA ILE A 60 3.03 -2.94 -5.45
C ILE A 60 1.57 -2.64 -5.73
N TRP A 61 0.79 -3.67 -6.04
CA TRP A 61 -0.67 -3.60 -6.09
C TRP A 61 -1.23 -4.01 -4.74
N LEU A 62 -2.01 -3.13 -4.12
CA LEU A 62 -2.72 -3.41 -2.87
C LEU A 62 -4.19 -3.04 -3.01
N ARG A 63 -5.06 -3.67 -2.23
CA ARG A 63 -6.48 -3.32 -2.23
C ARG A 63 -6.67 -1.96 -1.57
N ILE A 64 -7.59 -1.17 -2.09
CA ILE A 64 -7.89 0.17 -1.58
C ILE A 64 -8.33 0.13 -0.11
N ASP A 65 -9.03 -0.94 0.31
CA ASP A 65 -9.48 -1.11 1.70
C ASP A 65 -8.33 -1.38 2.68
N GLN A 66 -7.16 -1.82 2.20
CA GLN A 66 -5.94 -2.04 2.98
C GLN A 66 -5.10 -0.77 3.16
N LEU A 67 -5.54 0.37 2.59
CA LEU A 67 -4.78 1.61 2.57
C LEU A 67 -5.46 2.70 3.38
N GLU A 68 -4.65 3.56 3.96
CA GLU A 68 -5.09 4.81 4.58
C GLU A 68 -4.28 5.99 4.07
N ALA A 69 -4.87 7.19 4.14
CA ALA A 69 -4.17 8.40 3.77
C ALA A 69 -2.97 8.63 4.70
N PHE A 70 -1.83 8.99 4.12
CA PHE A 70 -0.65 9.35 4.89
C PHE A 70 -0.79 10.80 5.36
N SER A 71 -1.25 10.99 6.59
CA SER A 71 -1.12 12.26 7.33
C SER A 71 0.13 12.15 8.20
N GLY A 72 1.20 12.83 7.78
CA GLY A 72 2.44 12.95 8.55
C GLY A 72 2.27 13.82 9.79
#